data_AF-A0A285L715-F1
#
_entry.id   AF-A0A285L715-F1
#
_cell.length_a   1.000
_cell.length_b   1.000
_cell.length_c   1.000
_cell.angle_alpha   90.00
_cell.angle_beta   90.00
_cell.angle_gamma   90.00
#
_symmetry.space_group_name_H-M   'P 1'
#
loop_
_entity.id
_entity.type
_entity.pdbx_description
1 polymer ?
#
loop_
_entity_poly.entity_id
_entity_poly.type
_entity_poly.pdbx_seq_one_letter_code
_entity_poly.pdbx_strand_id
1 'polypeptide(L)'
;MPQVTALNQAVDEGRLWIDGVLVADGAHERCARRYEQLADEVEAQIGVLSAAVSLPGFGGFASGDALRRGFEDKAEGAIARLRDYADSARALAQTFRAAATAYTEADTELAAAVARVDATGAAHA
;
A
#
# COMPACT_ATOMS: atom_id res chain seq x y z
N MET A 1 -10.42 -27.44 18.80
CA MET A 1 -9.29 -27.42 17.84
C MET A 1 -8.69 -26.02 17.77
N PRO A 2 -7.80 -25.63 18.71
CA PRO A 2 -7.26 -24.26 18.81
C PRO A 2 -6.34 -23.87 17.63
N GLN A 3 -5.74 -24.87 16.99
CA GLN A 3 -4.73 -24.71 15.95
C GLN A 3 -5.31 -24.21 14.61
N VAL A 4 -6.55 -24.58 14.29
CA VAL A 4 -7.25 -24.13 13.07
C VAL A 4 -7.68 -22.67 13.19
N THR A 5 -8.10 -22.23 14.37
CA THR A 5 -8.47 -20.83 14.63
C THR A 5 -7.26 -19.90 14.53
N ALA A 6 -6.12 -20.31 15.10
CA ALA A 6 -4.87 -19.56 14.99
C ALA A 6 -4.37 -19.47 13.54
N LEU A 7 -4.59 -20.53 12.74
CA LEU A 7 -4.26 -20.54 11.31
C LEU A 7 -5.15 -19.56 10.53
N ASN A 8 -6.47 -19.62 10.72
CA ASN A 8 -7.40 -18.68 10.07
C ASN A 8 -7.11 -17.22 10.46
N GLN A 9 -6.78 -16.97 11.73
CA GLN A 9 -6.39 -15.64 12.17
C GLN A 9 -5.09 -15.16 11.51
N ALA A 10 -4.09 -16.04 11.37
CA ALA A 10 -2.85 -15.71 10.65
C ALA A 10 -3.09 -15.47 9.14
N VAL A 11 -4.07 -16.14 8.54
CA VAL A 11 -4.56 -15.91 7.16
C VAL A 11 -5.22 -14.53 7.05
N ASP A 12 -6.13 -14.21 7.96
CA ASP A 12 -6.86 -12.94 7.99
C ASP A 12 -5.91 -11.74 8.15
N GLU A 13 -4.91 -11.88 9.03
CA GLU A 13 -3.90 -10.87 9.32
C GLU A 13 -2.77 -10.81 8.29
N GLY A 14 -2.79 -11.65 7.24
CA GLY A 14 -1.75 -11.66 6.20
C GLY A 14 -0.38 -12.13 6.69
N ARG A 15 -0.35 -12.96 7.74
CA ARG A 15 0.86 -13.50 8.38
C ARG A 15 1.19 -14.92 7.95
N LEU A 16 0.34 -15.59 7.16
CA LEU A 16 0.58 -16.96 6.70
C LEU A 16 1.30 -16.99 5.35
N TRP A 17 2.54 -17.48 5.38
CA TRP A 17 3.38 -17.74 4.22
C TRP A 17 3.53 -19.26 4.05
N ILE A 18 3.21 -19.81 2.87
CA ILE A 18 3.58 -21.19 2.49
C ILE A 18 4.48 -21.06 1.26
N ASP A 19 5.66 -21.69 1.33
CA ASP A 19 6.65 -21.74 0.23
C ASP A 19 7.03 -20.35 -0.33
N GLY A 20 7.03 -19.33 0.53
CA GLY A 20 7.34 -17.95 0.14
C GLY A 20 6.19 -17.18 -0.52
N VAL A 21 4.99 -17.78 -0.61
CA VAL A 21 3.78 -17.17 -1.16
C VAL A 21 2.79 -16.88 -0.03
N LEU A 22 2.17 -15.71 -0.05
CA LEU A 22 1.15 -15.30 0.91
C LEU A 22 -0.16 -16.03 0.60
N VAL A 23 -0.61 -16.90 1.52
CA VAL A 23 -1.59 -17.98 1.26
C VAL A 23 -3.05 -17.54 1.29
N ALA A 24 -3.32 -16.30 1.66
CA ALA A 24 -4.70 -15.90 1.86
C ALA A 24 -5.32 -15.37 0.58
N ASP A 25 -6.47 -15.92 0.18
CA ASP A 25 -7.32 -15.29 -0.84
C ASP A 25 -7.55 -13.81 -0.49
N GLY A 26 -7.40 -12.96 -1.51
CA GLY A 26 -7.50 -11.51 -1.36
C GLY A 26 -6.39 -10.85 -0.55
N ALA A 27 -5.25 -11.52 -0.28
CA ALA A 27 -4.13 -10.90 0.43
C ALA A 27 -3.57 -9.67 -0.27
N HIS A 28 -3.39 -9.75 -1.59
CA HIS A 28 -2.97 -8.62 -2.44
C HIS A 28 -3.90 -7.42 -2.29
N GLU A 29 -5.21 -7.67 -2.22
CA GLU A 29 -6.23 -6.64 -2.06
C GLU A 29 -6.23 -6.04 -0.64
N ARG A 30 -5.99 -6.84 0.40
CA ARG A 30 -5.79 -6.33 1.76
C ARG A 30 -4.53 -5.46 1.87
N CYS A 31 -3.42 -5.90 1.26
CA CYS A 31 -2.20 -5.10 1.18
C CYS A 31 -2.46 -3.78 0.45
N ALA A 32 -3.11 -3.82 -0.72
CA ALA A 32 -3.44 -2.62 -1.49
C ALA A 32 -4.30 -1.64 -0.68
N ARG A 33 -5.38 -2.10 -0.05
CA ARG A 33 -6.22 -1.27 0.82
C ARG A 33 -5.46 -0.65 1.97
N ARG A 34 -4.50 -1.38 2.57
CA ARG A 34 -3.70 -0.85 3.68
C ARG A 34 -2.83 0.33 3.23
N TYR A 35 -2.26 0.25 2.04
CA TYR A 35 -1.50 1.37 1.47
C TYR A 35 -2.39 2.55 1.07
N GLU A 36 -3.62 2.29 0.60
CA GLU A 36 -4.61 3.36 0.35
C GLU A 36 -5.01 4.07 1.64
N GLN A 37 -5.32 3.32 2.70
CA GLN A 37 -5.61 3.88 4.03
C GLN A 37 -4.45 4.72 4.56
N LEU A 38 -3.21 4.24 4.40
CA LEU A 38 -2.01 4.98 4.77
C LEU A 38 -1.90 6.31 4.00
N ALA A 39 -2.16 6.29 2.69
CA ALA A 39 -2.16 7.51 1.88
C ALA A 39 -3.22 8.51 2.37
N ASP A 40 -4.44 8.05 2.69
CA ASP A 40 -5.51 8.89 3.20
C ASP A 40 -5.19 9.48 4.59
N GLU A 41 -4.59 8.70 5.47
CA GLU A 41 -4.10 9.18 6.78
C GLU A 41 -3.03 10.27 6.61
N VAL A 42 -2.13 10.11 5.65
CA VAL A 42 -1.08 11.09 5.33
C VAL A 42 -1.67 12.39 4.76
N GLU A 43 -2.66 12.30 3.87
CA GLU A 43 -3.38 13.48 3.35
C GLU A 43 -4.11 14.24 4.46
N ALA A 44 -4.71 13.52 5.42
CA ALA A 44 -5.31 14.15 6.59
C ALA A 44 -4.27 14.91 7.43
N GLN A 45 -3.07 14.35 7.60
CA GLN A 45 -1.96 15.03 8.28
C GLN A 45 -1.48 16.28 7.52
N ILE A 46 -1.43 16.23 6.18
CA ILE A 46 -1.14 17.39 5.34
C ILE A 46 -2.16 18.50 5.58
N GLY A 47 -3.45 18.15 5.66
CA GLY A 47 -4.51 19.11 5.97
C GLY A 47 -4.29 19.83 7.30
N VAL A 48 -3.88 19.11 8.34
CA VAL A 48 -3.54 19.70 9.65
C VAL A 48 -2.30 20.60 9.56
N LEU A 49 -1.25 20.15 8.85
CA LEU A 49 0.01 20.87 8.75
C LEU A 49 -0.10 22.13 7.87
N SER A 50 -1.08 22.19 6.98
CA SER A 50 -1.27 23.33 6.06
C SER A 50 -1.48 24.66 6.79
N ALA A 51 -2.01 24.65 8.02
CA ALA A 51 -2.13 25.85 8.84
C ALA A 51 -0.77 26.43 9.26
N ALA A 52 0.30 25.63 9.30
CA ALA A 52 1.65 26.07 9.64
C ALA A 52 2.39 26.77 8.49
N VAL A 53 1.81 26.79 7.28
CA VAL A 53 2.37 27.48 6.10
C VAL A 53 2.16 29.00 6.16
N SER A 54 1.31 29.49 7.07
CA SER A 54 1.09 30.91 7.27
C SER A 54 0.92 31.20 8.75
N LEU A 55 1.99 31.65 9.41
CA LEU A 55 2.01 31.83 10.86
C LEU A 55 2.10 33.31 11.27
N PRO A 56 1.08 33.84 11.99
CA PRO A 56 1.19 35.14 12.64
C PRO A 56 2.02 35.03 13.95
N GLY A 57 2.38 36.18 14.54
CA GLY A 57 2.84 36.24 15.93
C GLY A 57 4.36 36.31 16.18
N PHE A 58 5.18 36.48 15.13
CA PHE A 58 6.64 36.61 15.27
C PHE A 58 7.14 38.03 15.60
N GLY A 59 6.25 39.01 15.71
CA GLY A 59 6.59 40.43 15.92
C GLY A 59 7.06 41.15 14.64
N GLY A 60 7.29 42.46 14.72
CA GLY A 60 7.64 43.32 13.57
C GLY A 60 9.15 43.56 13.37
N PHE A 61 10.00 42.82 14.08
CA PHE A 61 11.45 42.93 13.93
C PHE A 61 11.96 42.02 12.80
N ALA A 62 13.09 42.37 12.19
CA ALA A 62 13.69 41.56 11.11
C ALA A 62 13.99 40.11 11.52
N SER A 63 14.34 39.88 12.80
CA SER A 63 14.52 38.53 13.36
C SER A 63 13.22 37.73 13.42
N GLY A 64 12.09 38.40 13.69
CA GLY A 64 10.75 37.81 13.65
C GLY A 64 10.35 37.38 12.24
N ASP A 65 10.58 38.25 11.25
CA ASP A 65 10.33 37.91 9.83
C ASP A 65 11.18 36.75 9.33
N ALA A 66 12.44 36.64 9.79
CA ALA A 66 13.33 35.55 9.44
C ALA A 66 12.87 34.21 10.07
N LEU A 67 12.43 34.23 11.34
CA LEU A 67 11.88 33.05 11.98
C LEU A 67 10.57 32.60 11.32
N ARG A 68 9.64 33.53 11.05
CA ARG A 68 8.39 33.23 10.34
C ARG A 68 8.66 32.49 9.03
N ARG A 69 9.49 33.07 8.16
CA ARG A 69 9.89 32.45 6.88
C ARG A 69 10.51 31.07 7.08
N GLY A 70 11.43 30.93 8.04
CA GLY A 70 12.07 29.63 8.31
C GLY A 70 11.11 28.55 8.83
N PHE A 71 10.00 28.91 9.47
CA PHE A 71 8.95 27.96 9.85
C PHE A 71 8.04 27.62 8.66
N GLU A 72 7.64 28.62 7.87
CA GLU A 72 6.82 28.46 6.68
C GLU A 72 7.53 27.56 5.64
N ASP A 73 8.81 27.83 5.34
CA ASP A 73 9.64 27.02 4.43
C ASP A 73 9.73 25.54 4.89
N LYS A 74 9.84 25.33 6.21
CA LYS A 74 9.88 23.97 6.78
C LYS A 74 8.53 23.26 6.66
N ALA A 75 7.43 23.98 6.89
CA ALA A 75 6.09 23.45 6.74
C ALA A 75 5.83 23.04 5.28
N GLU A 76 6.19 23.89 4.32
CA GLU A 76 6.11 23.59 2.89
C GLU A 76 6.95 22.36 2.52
N GLY A 77 8.21 22.32 2.97
CA GLY A 77 9.09 21.17 2.72
C GLY A 77 8.59 19.87 3.33
N ALA A 78 7.97 19.92 4.51
CA ALA A 78 7.36 18.75 5.14
C ALA A 78 6.11 18.29 4.39
N ILE A 79 5.23 19.21 3.97
CA ILE A 79 4.05 18.91 3.16
C ILE A 79 4.45 18.25 1.83
N ALA A 80 5.49 18.77 1.16
CA ALA A 80 5.98 18.18 -0.09
C ALA A 80 6.39 16.71 0.10
N ARG A 81 7.17 16.41 1.15
CA ARG A 81 7.57 15.03 1.43
C ARG A 81 6.41 14.10 1.81
N LEU A 82 5.42 14.62 2.53
CA LEU A 82 4.23 13.83 2.87
C LEU A 82 3.40 13.50 1.62
N ARG A 83 3.30 14.43 0.66
CA ARG A 83 2.64 14.18 -0.63
C ARG A 83 3.34 13.08 -1.42
N ASP A 84 4.67 13.19 -1.56
CA ASP A 84 5.47 12.16 -2.26
C ASP A 84 5.29 10.77 -1.60
N TYR A 85 5.16 10.74 -0.27
CA TYR A 85 4.92 9.51 0.48
C TYR A 85 3.52 8.93 0.24
N ALA A 86 2.48 9.75 0.24
CA ALA A 86 1.11 9.33 -0.07
C ALA A 86 1.00 8.78 -1.51
N ASP A 87 1.64 9.45 -2.47
CA ASP A 87 1.67 9.01 -3.86
C ASP A 87 2.41 7.68 -4.04
N SER A 88 3.54 7.51 -3.34
CA SER A 88 4.28 6.26 -3.33
C SER A 88 3.46 5.11 -2.74
N ALA A 89 2.70 5.35 -1.67
CA ALA A 89 1.79 4.36 -1.09
C ALA A 89 0.69 3.94 -2.09
N ARG A 90 0.06 4.91 -2.78
CA ARG A 90 -0.93 4.61 -3.84
C ARG A 90 -0.34 3.81 -5.00
N ALA A 91 0.89 4.13 -5.42
CA ALA A 91 1.59 3.38 -6.46
C ALA A 91 1.86 1.91 -6.04
N LEU A 92 2.23 1.68 -4.78
CA LEU A 92 2.39 0.32 -4.24
C LEU A 92 1.06 -0.44 -4.24
N ALA A 93 -0.05 0.19 -3.85
CA ALA A 93 -1.36 -0.43 -3.89
C ALA A 93 -1.74 -0.90 -5.31
N GLN A 94 -1.50 -0.06 -6.32
CA GLN A 94 -1.72 -0.41 -7.73
C GLN A 94 -0.81 -1.57 -8.17
N THR A 95 0.46 -1.56 -7.74
CA THR A 95 1.42 -2.62 -8.05
C THR A 95 0.97 -3.97 -7.50
N PHE A 96 0.45 -4.03 -6.26
CA PHE A 96 -0.08 -5.28 -5.69
C PHE A 96 -1.24 -5.85 -6.50
N ARG A 97 -2.17 -4.99 -6.94
CA ARG A 97 -3.32 -5.44 -7.75
C ARG A 97 -2.87 -5.91 -9.14
N ALA A 98 -1.96 -5.18 -9.79
CA ALA A 98 -1.42 -5.57 -11.08
C ALA A 98 -0.68 -6.92 -11.01
N ALA A 99 0.14 -7.12 -9.97
CA ALA A 99 0.82 -8.38 -9.75
C ALA A 99 -0.17 -9.54 -9.53
N ALA A 100 -1.24 -9.31 -8.76
CA ALA A 100 -2.27 -10.32 -8.53
C ALA A 100 -2.97 -10.73 -9.84
N THR A 101 -3.35 -9.76 -10.69
CA THR A 101 -3.92 -10.04 -12.00
C THR A 101 -2.97 -10.89 -12.86
N ALA A 102 -1.69 -10.51 -12.94
CA ALA A 102 -0.71 -11.25 -13.72
C ALA A 102 -0.52 -12.70 -13.22
N TYR A 103 -0.53 -12.92 -11.90
CA TYR A 103 -0.47 -14.27 -11.33
C TYR A 103 -1.70 -15.10 -11.65
N THR A 104 -2.90 -14.52 -11.52
CA THR A 104 -4.16 -15.23 -11.85
C THR A 104 -4.23 -15.60 -13.33
N GLU A 105 -3.79 -14.71 -14.23
CA GLU A 105 -3.73 -14.98 -15.66
C GLU A 105 -2.77 -16.14 -15.97
N ALA A 106 -1.54 -16.08 -15.44
CA ALA A 106 -0.54 -17.14 -15.63
C ALA A 106 -1.00 -18.50 -15.10
N ASP A 107 -1.63 -18.53 -13.91
CA ASP A 107 -2.15 -19.77 -13.33
C ASP A 107 -3.30 -20.37 -14.16
N THR A 108 -4.20 -19.51 -14.66
CA THR A 108 -5.30 -19.93 -15.54
C THR A 108 -4.78 -20.51 -16.86
N GLU A 109 -3.81 -19.85 -17.49
CA GLU A 109 -3.18 -20.33 -18.72
C GLU A 109 -2.46 -21.67 -18.52
N LEU A 110 -1.73 -21.80 -17.41
CA LEU A 110 -1.04 -23.04 -17.04
C LEU A 110 -2.02 -24.18 -16.79
N ALA A 111 -3.06 -23.94 -15.98
CA ALA A 111 -4.10 -24.94 -15.70
C ALA A 111 -4.79 -25.42 -16.98
N ALA A 112 -5.09 -24.50 -17.91
CA ALA A 112 -5.64 -24.85 -19.22
C ALA A 112 -4.68 -25.68 -20.07
N ALA A 113 -3.37 -25.41 -20.01
CA ALA A 113 -2.36 -26.20 -20.71
C ALA A 113 -2.24 -27.61 -20.14
N VAL A 114 -2.21 -27.75 -18.80
CA VAL A 114 -2.18 -29.05 -18.12
C VAL A 114 -3.42 -29.87 -18.46
N ALA A 115 -4.62 -29.28 -18.38
CA ALA A 115 -5.87 -29.97 -18.71
C ALA A 115 -5.90 -30.50 -20.16
N ARG A 116 -5.29 -29.78 -21.12
CA ARG A 116 -5.15 -30.26 -22.50
C ARG A 116 -4.22 -31.48 -22.58
N VAL A 117 -3.09 -31.47 -21.87
CA VAL A 117 -2.15 -32.59 -21.86
C VAL A 117 -2.81 -33.84 -21.26
N ASP A 118 -3.50 -33.70 -20.13
CA ASP A 118 -4.21 -34.81 -19.47
C ASP A 118 -5.28 -35.43 -20.38
N ALA A 119 -6.08 -34.59 -21.06
CA ALA A 119 -7.08 -35.06 -22.01
C ALA A 119 -6.47 -35.83 -23.20
N THR A 120 -5.28 -35.42 -23.65
CA THR A 120 -4.57 -36.09 -24.74
C THR A 120 -3.96 -37.42 -24.29
N GLY A 121 -3.42 -37.47 -23.06
CA GLY A 121 -2.88 -38.70 -22.47
C GLY A 121 -3.95 -39.76 -22.22
N ALA A 122 -5.15 -39.37 -21.81
CA ALA A 122 -6.30 -40.28 -21.66
C ALA A 122 -6.80 -40.86 -22.99
N ALA A 123 -6.60 -40.17 -24.11
CA ALA A 123 -7.00 -40.65 -25.44
C ALA A 123 -6.00 -41.66 -26.04
N HIS A 124 -4.81 -41.81 -25.46
CA HIS A 124 -3.76 -42.72 -25.90
C HIS A 124 -3.56 -43.95 -24.98
N ALA A 125 -4.41 -44.11 -23.97
CA ALA A 125 -4.48 -45.28 -23.07
C ALA A 125 -5.68 -46.17 -23.44
#